data_AF-F0S3F0-F1
#
_entry.id   AF-F0S3F0-F1
#
_cell.length_a   1.000
_cell.length_b   1.000
_cell.length_c   1.000
_cell.angle_alpha   90.00
_cell.angle_beta   90.00
_cell.angle_gamma   90.00
#
_symmetry.space_group_name_H-M   'P 1'
#
loop_
_entity.id
_entity.type
_entity.pdbx_description
1 polymer ?
#
loop_
_entity_poly.entity_id
_entity_poly.type
_entity_poly.pdbx_seq_one_letter_code
_entity_poly.pdbx_strand_id
1 'polypeptide(L)'
;MARKKCKSCRFVKLYFVVIFVSSIVVRFFKDYSAVVSFFLMVGIPILLLRKTPEELGYKNFLKGLKWGIGTSLLILPVYALLCSNFGEINTHFKSFLSIILFYFTVAVAEETFFRGYLYSEIENEPLFGPISKANFVSSFLFAIAHVLIYYNPIMFKVFFPSLVMGYIYERSKSIGAPIIFHWLSDIIYQFVRC
;
A
#
# COMPACT_ATOMS: atom_id res chain seq x y z
N MET A 1 28.96 21.24 18.32
CA MET A 1 28.38 19.89 18.43
C MET A 1 27.17 19.79 17.50
N ALA A 2 27.39 19.47 16.23
CA ALA A 2 26.31 19.40 15.23
C ALA A 2 25.47 18.14 15.49
N ARG A 3 24.22 18.33 15.92
CA ARG A 3 23.22 17.26 16.11
C ARG A 3 23.09 16.51 14.78
N LYS A 4 23.67 15.30 14.67
CA LYS A 4 23.44 14.40 13.52
C LYS A 4 21.92 14.27 13.36
N LYS A 5 21.34 14.88 12.32
CA LYS A 5 19.91 14.75 12.02
C LYS A 5 19.64 13.27 11.78
N CYS A 6 19.00 12.63 12.76
CA CYS A 6 18.67 11.22 12.70
C CYS A 6 17.70 11.00 11.52
N LYS A 7 18.11 10.25 10.48
CA LYS A 7 17.26 9.91 9.34
C LYS A 7 15.96 9.22 9.80
N SER A 8 16.07 8.37 10.83
CA SER A 8 14.93 7.70 11.48
C SER A 8 13.86 8.67 12.02
N CYS A 9 14.26 9.81 12.58
CA CYS A 9 13.27 10.77 13.10
C CYS A 9 12.47 11.50 12.00
N ARG A 10 12.96 11.51 10.75
CA ARG A 10 12.28 12.22 9.66
C ARG A 10 11.13 11.40 9.07
N PHE A 11 11.32 10.09 8.86
CA PHE A 11 10.25 9.25 8.31
C PHE A 11 9.08 9.10 9.28
N VAL A 12 9.36 8.96 10.59
CA VAL A 12 8.32 8.84 11.62
C VAL A 12 7.40 10.07 11.60
N LYS A 13 7.98 11.27 11.48
CA LYS A 13 7.20 12.51 11.37
C LYS A 13 6.30 12.52 10.12
N LEU A 14 6.84 12.13 8.97
CA LEU A 14 6.07 12.11 7.72
C LEU A 14 4.96 11.06 7.75
N TYR A 15 5.21 9.90 8.35
CA TYR A 15 4.21 8.86 8.57
C TYR A 15 3.01 9.38 9.38
N PHE A 16 3.27 10.04 10.53
CA PHE A 16 2.19 10.61 11.33
C PHE A 16 1.48 11.78 10.65
N VAL A 17 2.18 12.59 9.84
CA VAL A 17 1.55 13.63 9.02
C VAL A 17 0.58 13.01 8.00
N VAL A 18 1.01 11.95 7.31
CA VAL A 18 0.15 11.21 6.37
C VAL A 18 -1.10 10.70 7.07
N ILE A 19 -0.95 10.01 8.20
CA ILE A 19 -2.10 9.49 8.96
C ILE A 19 -3.02 10.63 9.40
N PHE A 20 -2.48 11.69 10.00
CA PHE A 20 -3.29 12.78 10.55
C PHE A 20 -4.13 13.45 9.45
N VAL A 21 -3.49 13.82 8.33
CA VAL A 21 -4.18 14.44 7.20
C VAL A 21 -5.19 13.47 6.58
N SER A 22 -4.80 12.23 6.28
CA SER A 22 -5.71 11.23 5.70
C SER A 22 -6.90 10.94 6.61
N SER A 23 -6.72 10.90 7.94
CA SER A 23 -7.81 10.67 8.91
C SER A 23 -8.84 11.81 8.87
N ILE A 24 -8.39 13.06 8.79
CA ILE A 24 -9.27 14.23 8.67
C ILE A 24 -10.00 14.20 7.32
N VAL A 25 -9.28 13.99 6.23
CA VAL A 25 -9.86 14.07 4.88
C VAL A 25 -10.86 12.92 4.65
N VAL A 26 -10.56 11.70 5.07
CA VAL A 26 -11.52 10.57 4.98
C VAL A 26 -12.77 10.83 5.81
N ARG A 27 -12.67 11.53 6.94
CA ARG A 27 -13.83 11.82 7.80
C ARG A 27 -14.70 12.96 7.28
N PHE A 28 -14.07 14.07 6.86
CA PHE A 28 -14.78 15.33 6.58
C PHE A 28 -14.89 15.64 5.07
N PHE A 29 -14.03 15.08 4.23
CA PHE A 29 -13.90 15.41 2.80
C PHE A 29 -13.78 14.13 1.94
N LYS A 30 -14.74 13.22 2.10
CA LYS A 30 -14.71 11.87 1.47
C LYS A 30 -14.44 11.91 -0.03
N ASP A 31 -15.07 12.83 -0.76
CA ASP A 31 -14.93 12.96 -2.21
C ASP A 31 -13.52 13.35 -2.67
N TYR A 32 -12.74 14.00 -1.79
CA TYR A 32 -11.36 14.43 -2.07
C TYR A 32 -10.30 13.51 -1.46
N SER A 33 -10.72 12.53 -0.65
CA SER A 33 -9.81 11.68 0.13
C SER A 33 -8.74 10.97 -0.69
N ALA A 34 -9.13 10.32 -1.79
CA ALA A 34 -8.18 9.62 -2.66
C ALA A 34 -7.19 10.59 -3.32
N VAL A 35 -7.66 11.74 -3.81
CA VAL A 35 -6.81 12.74 -4.47
C VAL A 35 -5.81 13.34 -3.49
N VAL A 36 -6.25 13.73 -2.30
CA VAL A 36 -5.38 14.29 -1.26
C VAL A 36 -4.37 13.25 -0.79
N SER A 37 -4.82 12.01 -0.50
CA SER A 37 -3.92 10.92 -0.10
C SER A 37 -2.88 10.62 -1.19
N PHE A 38 -3.26 10.62 -2.47
CA PHE A 38 -2.32 10.44 -3.58
C PHE A 38 -1.24 11.52 -3.59
N PHE A 39 -1.63 12.79 -3.61
CA PHE A 39 -0.65 13.88 -3.64
C PHE A 39 0.21 13.92 -2.37
N LEU A 40 -0.33 13.51 -1.24
CA LEU A 40 0.43 13.45 0.01
C LEU A 40 1.45 12.29 -0.03
N MET A 41 1.01 11.08 -0.33
CA MET A 41 1.83 9.87 -0.29
C MET A 41 2.87 9.80 -1.43
N VAL A 42 2.54 10.32 -2.61
CA VAL A 42 3.46 10.39 -3.77
C VAL A 42 4.26 11.69 -3.77
N GLY A 43 3.62 12.82 -3.43
CA GLY A 43 4.25 14.13 -3.44
C GLY A 43 5.29 14.31 -2.33
N ILE A 44 5.11 13.71 -1.15
CA ILE A 44 6.13 13.77 -0.09
C ILE A 44 7.47 13.16 -0.57
N PRO A 45 7.53 11.90 -1.06
CA PRO A 45 8.78 11.32 -1.54
C PRO A 45 9.40 12.08 -2.72
N ILE A 46 8.59 12.52 -3.69
CA ILE A 46 9.10 13.13 -4.93
C ILE A 46 9.45 14.61 -4.73
N LEU A 47 8.56 15.41 -4.16
CA LEU A 47 8.73 16.86 -4.09
C LEU A 47 9.52 17.30 -2.85
N LEU A 48 9.24 16.70 -1.68
CA LEU A 48 9.89 17.10 -0.42
C LEU A 48 11.19 16.35 -0.15
N LEU A 49 11.27 15.07 -0.55
CA LEU A 49 12.43 14.23 -0.34
C LEU A 49 13.32 14.07 -1.58
N ARG A 50 12.84 14.50 -2.75
CA ARG A 50 13.57 14.45 -4.04
C ARG A 50 14.07 13.04 -4.39
N LYS A 51 13.31 12.01 -4.01
CA LYS A 51 13.63 10.63 -4.38
C LYS A 51 13.37 10.41 -5.86
N THR A 52 14.25 9.69 -6.54
CA THR A 52 14.02 9.32 -7.95
C THR A 52 13.03 8.15 -8.05
N PRO A 53 12.36 7.96 -9.20
CA PRO A 53 11.51 6.80 -9.42
C PRO A 53 12.23 5.47 -9.15
N GLU A 54 13.50 5.35 -9.54
CA GLU A 54 14.31 4.15 -9.34
C GLU A 54 14.61 3.86 -7.86
N GLU A 55 14.82 4.92 -7.06
CA GLU A 55 14.98 4.82 -5.59
C GLU A 55 13.68 4.38 -4.92
N LEU A 56 12.53 4.78 -5.47
CA LEU A 56 11.20 4.33 -5.04
C LEU A 56 10.82 2.95 -5.58
N GLY A 57 11.70 2.30 -6.36
CA GLY A 57 11.49 0.95 -6.85
C GLY A 57 10.72 0.85 -8.16
N TYR A 58 10.49 1.95 -8.88
CA TYR A 58 9.95 1.98 -10.25
C TYR A 58 10.99 1.47 -11.26
N LYS A 59 11.28 0.18 -11.19
CA LYS A 59 12.22 -0.54 -12.06
C LYS A 59 11.76 -1.97 -12.24
N ASN A 60 12.40 -2.70 -13.16
CA ASN A 60 12.13 -4.12 -13.40
C ASN A 60 10.64 -4.44 -13.68
N PHE A 61 9.93 -3.57 -14.40
CA PHE A 61 8.47 -3.63 -14.57
C PHE A 61 7.96 -4.98 -15.07
N LEU A 62 8.63 -5.61 -16.04
CA LEU A 62 8.22 -6.93 -16.53
C LEU A 62 8.28 -8.01 -15.44
N LYS A 63 9.32 -7.97 -14.59
CA LYS A 63 9.44 -8.87 -13.44
C LYS A 63 8.38 -8.53 -12.39
N GLY A 64 8.13 -7.24 -12.17
CA GLY A 64 7.04 -6.74 -11.34
C GLY A 64 5.68 -7.30 -11.76
N LEU A 65 5.35 -7.17 -13.04
CA LEU A 65 4.11 -7.65 -13.65
C LEU A 65 3.94 -9.17 -13.48
N LYS A 66 5.00 -9.96 -13.75
CA LYS A 66 4.97 -11.41 -13.58
C LYS A 66 4.70 -11.83 -12.14
N TRP A 67 5.38 -11.21 -11.17
CA TRP A 67 5.17 -11.52 -9.75
C TRP A 67 3.79 -11.04 -9.27
N GLY A 68 3.39 -9.81 -9.62
CA GLY A 68 2.09 -9.25 -9.24
C GLY A 68 0.92 -10.08 -9.77
N ILE A 69 0.90 -10.40 -11.06
CA ILE A 69 -0.14 -11.24 -11.67
C ILE A 69 -0.06 -12.66 -11.12
N GLY A 70 1.12 -13.28 -11.09
CA GLY A 70 1.29 -14.65 -10.63
C GLY A 70 0.81 -14.86 -9.19
N THR A 71 1.14 -13.94 -8.29
CA THR A 71 0.66 -13.98 -6.90
C THR A 71 -0.83 -13.69 -6.79
N SER A 72 -1.37 -12.78 -7.60
CA SER A 72 -2.81 -12.50 -7.63
C SER A 72 -3.62 -13.71 -8.08
N LEU A 73 -3.18 -14.39 -9.14
CA LEU A 73 -3.82 -15.62 -9.66
C LEU A 73 -3.73 -16.79 -8.68
N LEU A 74 -2.73 -16.80 -7.80
CA LEU A 74 -2.59 -17.84 -6.79
C LEU A 74 -3.48 -17.56 -5.56
N ILE A 75 -3.50 -16.33 -5.06
CA ILE A 75 -4.12 -16.01 -3.77
C ILE A 75 -5.58 -15.59 -3.92
N LEU A 76 -5.91 -14.74 -4.89
CA LEU A 76 -7.24 -14.13 -4.98
C LEU A 76 -8.35 -15.13 -5.35
N PRO A 77 -8.13 -16.12 -6.23
CA PRO A 77 -9.14 -17.16 -6.47
C PRO A 77 -9.40 -18.01 -5.22
N VAL A 78 -8.35 -18.37 -4.47
CA VAL A 78 -8.50 -19.13 -3.22
C VAL A 78 -9.29 -18.31 -2.20
N TYR A 79 -8.98 -17.02 -2.04
CA TYR A 79 -9.77 -16.11 -1.20
C TYR A 79 -11.24 -16.06 -1.65
N ALA A 80 -11.49 -15.92 -2.95
CA ALA A 80 -12.85 -15.83 -3.47
C ALA A 80 -13.67 -17.12 -3.31
N LEU A 81 -13.01 -18.28 -3.35
CA LEU A 81 -13.65 -19.58 -3.10
C LEU A 81 -13.97 -19.78 -1.62
N LEU A 82 -13.09 -19.34 -0.73
CA LEU A 82 -13.28 -19.47 0.73
C LEU A 82 -14.33 -18.47 1.25
N CYS A 83 -14.45 -17.31 0.61
CA CYS A 83 -15.37 -16.25 1.00
C CYS A 83 -16.48 -16.14 -0.04
N SER A 84 -17.58 -16.87 0.14
CA SER A 84 -18.65 -16.95 -0.86
C SER A 84 -19.78 -15.92 -0.65
N ASN A 85 -19.65 -14.99 0.30
CA ASN A 85 -20.63 -13.92 0.45
C ASN A 85 -20.38 -12.89 -0.64
N PHE A 86 -21.00 -13.10 -1.80
CA PHE A 86 -21.11 -12.08 -2.83
C PHE A 86 -21.85 -10.89 -2.21
N GLY A 87 -21.14 -9.78 -2.05
CA GLY A 87 -21.80 -8.54 -1.61
C GLY A 87 -22.89 -8.18 -2.61
N GLU A 88 -23.99 -7.60 -2.15
CA GLU A 88 -24.98 -7.00 -3.06
C GLU A 88 -24.22 -6.09 -4.05
N ILE A 89 -24.33 -6.40 -5.34
CA ILE A 89 -23.81 -5.55 -6.41
C ILE A 89 -24.65 -4.28 -6.35
N ASN A 90 -24.20 -3.30 -5.58
CA ASN A 90 -24.84 -1.99 -5.53
C ASN A 90 -24.79 -1.41 -6.94
N THR A 91 -25.90 -1.47 -7.66
CA THR A 91 -26.02 -1.04 -9.07
C THR A 91 -25.88 0.47 -9.27
N HIS A 92 -25.55 1.22 -8.21
CA HIS A 92 -25.28 2.65 -8.23
C HIS A 92 -23.85 3.02 -8.68
N PHE A 93 -23.04 2.07 -9.14
CA PHE A 93 -21.67 2.38 -9.53
C PHE A 93 -21.62 3.24 -10.80
N LYS A 94 -21.02 4.43 -10.63
CA LYS A 94 -20.25 5.13 -11.66
C LYS A 94 -19.47 4.09 -12.48
N SER A 95 -19.46 4.23 -13.81
CA SER A 95 -18.82 3.34 -14.81
C SER A 95 -17.69 2.47 -14.25
N PHE A 96 -17.69 1.16 -14.52
CA PHE A 96 -16.67 0.16 -14.12
C PHE A 96 -15.22 0.67 -14.26
N LEU A 97 -14.95 1.45 -15.31
CA LEU A 97 -13.67 2.11 -15.54
C LEU A 97 -13.24 3.01 -14.37
N SER A 98 -14.17 3.74 -13.76
CA SER A 98 -13.94 4.63 -12.62
C SER A 98 -13.46 3.86 -11.39
N ILE A 99 -14.03 2.67 -11.13
CA ILE A 99 -13.63 1.81 -10.01
C ILE A 99 -12.20 1.32 -10.21
N ILE A 100 -11.90 0.84 -11.42
CA ILE A 100 -10.56 0.40 -11.80
C ILE A 100 -9.54 1.51 -11.57
N LEU A 101 -9.79 2.70 -12.10
CA LEU A 101 -8.86 3.83 -12.01
C LEU A 101 -8.70 4.34 -10.58
N PHE A 102 -9.78 4.34 -9.81
CA PHE A 102 -9.78 4.72 -8.40
C PHE A 102 -8.84 3.83 -7.58
N TYR A 103 -9.07 2.51 -7.59
CA TYR A 103 -8.25 1.58 -6.81
C TYR A 103 -6.81 1.51 -7.34
N PHE A 104 -6.60 1.70 -8.65
CA PHE A 104 -5.24 1.79 -9.17
C PHE A 104 -4.48 3.00 -8.60
N THR A 105 -5.15 4.16 -8.50
CA THR A 105 -4.57 5.38 -7.93
C THR A 105 -4.25 5.21 -6.45
N VAL A 106 -5.15 4.57 -5.69
CA VAL A 106 -4.92 4.23 -4.27
C VAL A 106 -3.72 3.29 -4.12
N ALA A 107 -3.70 2.18 -4.86
CA ALA A 107 -2.60 1.22 -4.82
C ALA A 107 -1.26 1.87 -5.17
N VAL A 108 -1.21 2.70 -6.22
CA VAL A 108 0.00 3.45 -6.56
C VAL A 108 0.44 4.33 -5.39
N ALA A 109 -0.45 5.17 -4.85
CA ALA A 109 -0.11 6.08 -3.76
C ALA A 109 0.46 5.36 -2.54
N GLU A 110 -0.25 4.34 -2.08
CA GLU A 110 0.11 3.60 -0.88
C GLU A 110 1.40 2.83 -1.07
N GLU A 111 1.56 2.11 -2.20
CA GLU A 111 2.81 1.40 -2.45
C GLU A 111 4.01 2.34 -2.59
N THR A 112 3.86 3.50 -3.25
CA THR A 112 4.94 4.49 -3.36
C THR A 112 5.43 4.93 -1.98
N PHE A 113 4.50 5.16 -1.06
CA PHE A 113 4.84 5.63 0.28
C PHE A 113 5.37 4.51 1.18
N PHE A 114 4.69 3.37 1.25
CA PHE A 114 5.04 2.29 2.18
C PHE A 114 6.19 1.41 1.68
N ARG A 115 6.22 1.06 0.39
CA ARG A 115 7.20 0.12 -0.20
C ARG A 115 8.31 0.84 -0.96
N GLY A 116 8.01 1.99 -1.55
CA GLY A 116 9.03 2.87 -2.11
C GLY A 116 9.78 3.62 -1.00
N TYR A 117 9.10 4.54 -0.32
CA TYR A 117 9.74 5.44 0.63
C TYR A 117 10.07 4.79 1.99
N LEU A 118 9.07 4.40 2.78
CA LEU A 118 9.28 3.93 4.17
C LEU A 118 10.19 2.71 4.22
N TYR A 119 9.98 1.77 3.31
CA TYR A 119 10.82 0.59 3.17
C TYR A 119 12.30 0.95 2.93
N SER A 120 12.59 2.00 2.15
CA SER A 120 13.97 2.46 1.87
C SER A 120 14.66 3.09 3.08
N GLU A 121 13.90 3.50 4.09
CA GLU A 121 14.43 4.11 5.33
C GLU A 121 14.64 3.06 6.44
N ILE A 122 14.27 1.80 6.20
CA ILE A 122 14.44 0.67 7.14
C ILE A 122 15.55 -0.25 6.61
N GLU A 123 16.47 -0.63 7.49
CA GLU A 123 17.49 -1.63 7.14
C GLU A 123 16.85 -2.99 6.85
N ASN A 124 17.09 -3.47 5.63
CA ASN A 124 16.49 -4.71 5.15
C ASN A 124 17.34 -5.92 5.56
N GLU A 125 17.06 -6.42 6.76
CA GLU A 125 17.70 -7.60 7.33
C GLU A 125 16.71 -8.77 7.39
N PRO A 126 17.15 -10.04 7.25
CA PRO A 126 16.29 -11.18 7.51
C PRO A 126 15.75 -11.14 8.95
N LEU A 127 14.44 -11.41 9.13
CA LEU A 127 13.83 -11.44 10.46
C LEU A 127 13.33 -12.85 10.79
N PHE A 128 12.42 -13.40 9.98
CA PHE A 128 11.95 -14.78 10.14
C PHE A 128 11.56 -15.40 8.80
N GLY A 129 12.17 -16.55 8.47
CA GLY A 129 11.90 -17.27 7.23
C GLY A 129 12.01 -16.36 5.98
N PRO A 130 10.96 -16.26 5.15
CA PRO A 130 10.97 -15.39 3.97
C PRO A 130 10.70 -13.91 4.28
N ILE A 131 10.46 -13.53 5.54
CA ILE A 131 10.07 -12.18 5.95
C ILE A 131 11.28 -11.41 6.47
N SER A 132 11.55 -10.27 5.85
CA SER A 132 12.56 -9.32 6.30
C SER A 132 12.01 -8.35 7.35
N LYS A 133 12.92 -7.72 8.09
CA LYS A 133 12.66 -6.64 9.05
C LYS A 133 11.96 -5.46 8.37
N ALA A 134 12.39 -5.07 7.17
CA ALA A 134 11.78 -3.99 6.42
C ALA A 134 10.34 -4.34 6.00
N ASN A 135 10.08 -5.58 5.55
CA ASN A 135 8.74 -6.04 5.24
C ASN A 135 7.83 -6.08 6.48
N PHE A 136 8.32 -6.64 7.58
CA PHE A 136 7.54 -6.71 8.82
C PHE A 136 7.17 -5.32 9.34
N VAL A 137 8.15 -4.42 9.46
CA VAL A 137 7.92 -3.06 9.98
C VAL A 137 7.04 -2.25 9.02
N SER A 138 7.30 -2.26 7.71
CA SER A 138 6.47 -1.56 6.74
C SER A 138 5.03 -2.08 6.77
N SER A 139 4.83 -3.41 6.87
CA SER A 139 3.50 -4.00 6.95
C SER A 139 2.77 -3.70 8.25
N PHE A 140 3.49 -3.67 9.36
CA PHE A 140 2.92 -3.27 10.65
C PHE A 140 2.47 -1.80 10.61
N LEU A 141 3.32 -0.90 10.11
CA LEU A 141 2.98 0.52 9.96
C LEU A 141 1.82 0.73 8.98
N PHE A 142 1.74 -0.05 7.91
CA PHE A 142 0.62 -0.03 6.97
C PHE A 142 -0.71 -0.38 7.63
N ALA A 143 -0.72 -1.46 8.42
CA ALA A 143 -1.90 -1.90 9.17
C ALA A 143 -2.32 -0.90 10.26
N ILE A 144 -1.35 -0.35 11.01
CA ILE A 144 -1.63 0.68 12.02
C ILE A 144 -2.19 1.96 11.37
N ALA A 145 -1.66 2.37 10.21
CA ALA A 145 -2.19 3.53 9.50
C ALA A 145 -3.68 3.33 9.14
N HIS A 146 -4.05 2.14 8.67
CA HIS A 146 -5.44 1.81 8.37
C HIS A 146 -6.34 1.80 9.60
N VAL A 147 -5.88 1.25 10.73
CA VAL A 147 -6.63 1.29 12.00
C VAL A 147 -6.89 2.73 12.43
N LEU A 148 -5.89 3.61 12.34
CA LEU A 148 -5.99 5.00 12.76
C LEU A 148 -6.82 5.87 11.80
N ILE A 149 -6.64 5.70 10.49
CA ILE A 149 -7.37 6.48 9.47
C ILE A 149 -8.87 6.16 9.50
N TYR A 150 -9.23 4.89 9.65
CA TYR A 150 -10.63 4.45 9.63
C TYR A 150 -11.24 4.32 11.03
N TYR A 151 -10.47 4.56 12.09
CA TYR A 151 -10.88 4.37 13.48
C TYR A 151 -11.50 2.99 13.76
N ASN A 152 -10.96 1.95 13.11
CA ASN A 152 -11.50 0.60 13.18
C ASN A 152 -10.36 -0.44 13.35
N PRO A 153 -10.27 -1.11 14.52
CA PRO A 153 -9.25 -2.13 14.78
C PRO A 153 -9.27 -3.32 13.81
N ILE A 154 -10.43 -3.66 13.23
CA ILE A 154 -10.57 -4.77 12.27
C ILE A 154 -9.72 -4.52 11.01
N MET A 155 -9.43 -3.26 10.69
CA MET A 155 -8.59 -2.90 9.55
C MET A 155 -7.16 -3.40 9.67
N PHE A 156 -6.71 -3.82 10.87
CA PHE A 156 -5.41 -4.46 11.03
C PHE A 156 -5.25 -5.71 10.17
N LYS A 157 -6.35 -6.32 9.68
CA LYS A 157 -6.32 -7.44 8.73
C LYS A 157 -5.49 -7.19 7.47
N VAL A 158 -5.32 -5.92 7.05
CA VAL A 158 -4.48 -5.57 5.89
C VAL A 158 -2.99 -5.84 6.12
N PHE A 159 -2.59 -6.15 7.36
CA PHE A 159 -1.25 -6.62 7.70
C PHE A 159 -0.82 -7.85 6.88
N PHE A 160 -1.70 -8.83 6.73
CA PHE A 160 -1.39 -10.08 6.01
C PHE A 160 -1.15 -9.90 4.52
N PRO A 161 -2.06 -9.27 3.73
CA PRO A 161 -1.77 -8.99 2.33
C PRO A 161 -0.58 -8.05 2.18
N SER A 162 -0.35 -7.14 3.14
CA SER A 162 0.84 -6.29 3.14
C SER A 162 2.15 -7.07 3.23
N LEU A 163 2.21 -8.14 4.02
CA LEU A 163 3.38 -9.02 4.08
C LEU A 163 3.66 -9.69 2.73
N VAL A 164 2.60 -10.09 2.02
CA VAL A 164 2.70 -10.63 0.66
C VAL A 164 3.26 -9.58 -0.30
N MET A 165 2.75 -8.34 -0.25
CA MET A 165 3.24 -7.21 -1.05
C MET A 165 4.73 -6.97 -0.82
N GLY A 166 5.19 -6.95 0.43
CA GLY A 166 6.62 -6.81 0.74
C GLY A 166 7.46 -7.99 0.25
N TYR A 167 6.95 -9.22 0.35
CA TYR A 167 7.64 -10.41 -0.17
C TYR A 167 7.82 -10.34 -1.69
N ILE A 168 6.76 -10.05 -2.45
CA ILE A 168 6.86 -9.97 -3.92
C ILE A 168 7.65 -8.75 -4.39
N TYR A 169 7.66 -7.66 -3.61
CA TYR A 169 8.53 -6.51 -3.84
C TYR A 169 10.01 -6.91 -3.78
N GLU A 170 10.44 -7.63 -2.74
CA GLU A 170 11.84 -8.08 -2.58
C GLU A 170 12.28 -9.03 -3.71
N ARG A 171 11.41 -9.96 -4.13
CA ARG A 171 11.73 -10.95 -5.19
C ARG A 171 11.75 -10.34 -6.58
N SER A 172 10.79 -9.47 -6.87
CA SER A 172 10.70 -8.79 -8.16
C SER A 172 11.68 -7.62 -8.28
N LYS A 173 12.14 -7.05 -7.16
CA LYS A 173 12.88 -5.79 -7.09
C LYS A 173 12.16 -4.68 -7.86
N SER A 174 10.83 -4.69 -7.80
CA SER A 174 9.93 -3.80 -8.54
C SER A 174 8.73 -3.45 -7.68
N ILE A 175 8.43 -2.16 -7.58
CA ILE A 175 7.19 -1.68 -6.96
C ILE A 175 5.95 -2.04 -7.78
N GLY A 176 6.12 -2.39 -9.06
CA GLY A 176 5.02 -2.85 -9.91
C GLY A 176 4.35 -4.12 -9.40
N ALA A 177 5.11 -5.04 -8.78
CA ALA A 177 4.56 -6.27 -8.23
C ALA A 177 3.51 -6.02 -7.13
N PRO A 178 3.84 -5.30 -6.02
CA PRO A 178 2.86 -5.00 -5.00
C PRO A 178 1.73 -4.10 -5.51
N ILE A 179 1.98 -3.13 -6.40
CA ILE A 179 0.91 -2.27 -6.96
C ILE A 179 -0.16 -3.11 -7.65
N ILE A 180 0.24 -4.08 -8.49
CA ILE A 180 -0.71 -4.92 -9.22
C ILE A 180 -1.48 -5.83 -8.26
N PHE A 181 -0.78 -6.45 -7.32
CA PHE A 181 -1.44 -7.33 -6.33
C PHE A 181 -2.43 -6.56 -5.46
N HIS A 182 -2.04 -5.39 -4.96
CA HIS A 182 -2.89 -4.52 -4.15
C HIS A 182 -4.12 -4.06 -4.94
N TRP A 183 -3.92 -3.51 -6.15
CA TRP A 183 -5.00 -3.05 -7.02
C TRP A 183 -6.02 -4.15 -7.33
N LEU A 184 -5.56 -5.36 -7.67
CA LEU A 184 -6.44 -6.49 -7.94
C LEU A 184 -7.13 -6.99 -6.65
N SER A 185 -6.45 -6.95 -5.51
CA SER A 185 -7.03 -7.32 -4.22
C SER A 185 -8.22 -6.42 -3.86
N ASP A 186 -8.07 -5.11 -4.02
CA ASP A 186 -9.13 -4.14 -3.74
C ASP A 186 -10.35 -4.32 -4.65
N ILE A 187 -10.11 -4.56 -5.95
CA ILE A 187 -11.18 -4.86 -6.90
C ILE A 187 -11.93 -6.12 -6.47
N ILE A 188 -11.23 -7.22 -6.16
CA ILE A 188 -11.89 -8.47 -5.76
C ILE A 188 -12.66 -8.28 -4.45
N TYR A 189 -12.08 -7.57 -3.48
CA TYR A 189 -12.71 -7.30 -2.19
C TYR A 189 -13.99 -6.45 -2.30
N GLN A 190 -14.13 -5.67 -3.38
CA GLN A 190 -15.38 -4.95 -3.68
C GLN A 190 -16.55 -5.90 -3.97
N PHE A 191 -16.29 -7.05 -4.59
CA PHE A 191 -17.32 -8.02 -5.01
C PHE A 191 -17.44 -9.20 -4.05
N VAL A 192 -16.35 -9.57 -3.37
CA VAL A 192 -16.26 -10.79 -2.57
C VAL A 192 -15.92 -10.46 -1.12
N ARG A 193 -16.82 -10.84 -0.20
CA ARG A 193 -16.67 -10.55 1.22
C ARG A 193 -16.67 -11.81 2.07
N CYS A 194 -15.95 -11.68 3.17
CA CYS A 194 -16.09 -12.40 4.42
C CYS A 194 -16.03 -11.33 5.52
#